data_AF-A0A662S9M1-F1
#
_entry.id   AF-A0A662S9M1-F1
#
_cell.length_a   1.000
_cell.length_b   1.000
_cell.length_c   1.000
_cell.angle_alpha   90.00
_cell.angle_beta   90.00
_cell.angle_gamma   90.00
#
_symmetry.space_group_name_H-M   'P 1'
#
loop_
_entity.id
_entity.type
_entity.pdbx_description
1 polymer ?
#
loop_
_entity_poly.entity_id
_entity_poly.type
_entity_poly.pdbx_seq_one_letter_code
_entity_poly.pdbx_strand_id
1 'polypeptide(L)'
;MVRKIDLKKKYKTYYTASEDPQILGLGEARYITIEGKGAPEGEEFQAKIRAIYSVAYTIKMSQKAKGRDFVVPPLEASWWYSSDRPFTEVPREEWNWKLMIRMPDFITPEIVEEAKRRVIKKKNIELANLVKLEEIEWGDCVQILHIGLFGRGKIYRENEGSY
;
A
#
# COMPACT_ATOMS: atom_id res chain seq x y z
N MET A 1 3.46 4.29 30.17
CA MET A 1 4.04 4.67 28.86
C MET A 1 3.21 4.01 27.76
N VAL A 2 2.65 4.76 26.81
CA VAL A 2 1.88 4.16 25.70
C VAL A 2 2.87 3.45 24.77
N ARG A 3 2.74 2.13 24.64
CA ARG A 3 3.60 1.33 23.75
C ARG A 3 3.28 1.69 22.30
N LYS A 4 4.22 2.32 21.61
CA LYS A 4 4.09 2.69 20.20
C LYS A 4 4.49 1.50 19.33
N ILE A 5 3.57 1.02 18.52
CA ILE A 5 3.82 -0.10 17.59
C ILE A 5 4.50 0.44 16.33
N ASP A 6 5.56 -0.22 15.89
CA ASP A 6 6.20 0.02 14.60
C ASP A 6 6.11 -1.27 13.77
N LEU A 7 5.20 -1.27 12.79
CA LEU A 7 4.95 -2.46 11.96
C LEU A 7 6.16 -2.83 11.11
N LYS A 8 7.02 -1.87 10.76
CA LYS A 8 8.28 -2.17 10.05
C LYS A 8 9.24 -2.96 10.90
N LYS A 9 9.29 -2.66 12.20
CA LYS A 9 10.12 -3.42 13.15
C LYS A 9 9.50 -4.78 13.48
N LYS A 10 8.17 -4.84 13.62
CA LYS A 10 7.43 -6.09 13.93
C LYS A 10 7.51 -7.08 12.76
N TYR A 11 7.36 -6.60 11.53
CA TYR A 11 7.32 -7.42 10.32
C TYR A 11 8.52 -7.14 9.42
N LYS A 12 9.72 -7.25 9.97
CA LYS A 12 10.97 -6.83 9.30
C LYS A 12 11.09 -7.39 7.87
N THR A 13 10.77 -8.67 7.67
CA THR A 13 10.82 -9.35 6.36
C THR A 13 10.00 -8.65 5.27
N TYR A 14 8.88 -7.99 5.62
CA TYR A 14 8.05 -7.24 4.66
C TYR A 14 8.67 -5.90 4.23
N TYR A 15 9.60 -5.36 5.03
CA TYR A 15 10.06 -3.97 4.92
C TYR A 15 11.57 -3.87 4.74
N THR A 16 12.25 -5.01 4.57
CA THR A 16 13.67 -5.08 4.28
C THR A 16 13.91 -6.10 3.19
N ALA A 17 14.54 -5.68 2.11
CA ALA A 17 15.00 -6.52 1.01
C ALA A 17 16.49 -6.23 0.74
N SER A 18 17.20 -7.19 0.17
CA SER A 18 18.54 -6.98 -0.39
C SER A 18 18.49 -6.47 -1.83
N GLU A 19 19.61 -5.97 -2.33
CA GLU A 19 19.77 -5.65 -3.76
C GLU A 19 19.79 -6.92 -4.64
N ASP A 20 20.02 -8.10 -4.04
CA ASP A 20 19.85 -9.40 -4.70
C ASP A 20 18.41 -9.93 -4.53
N PRO A 21 17.82 -10.61 -5.54
CA PRO A 21 16.50 -11.22 -5.43
C PRO A 21 16.41 -12.26 -4.32
N GLN A 22 15.32 -12.26 -3.57
CA GLN A 22 15.07 -13.23 -2.49
C GLN A 22 13.67 -13.82 -2.60
N ILE A 23 13.55 -15.15 -2.49
CA ILE A 23 12.28 -15.85 -2.35
C ILE A 23 11.86 -15.81 -0.89
N LEU A 24 10.58 -15.51 -0.62
CA LEU A 24 10.02 -15.48 0.72
C LEU A 24 8.52 -15.76 0.70
N GLY A 25 8.03 -16.29 1.81
CA GLY A 25 6.59 -16.39 2.09
C GLY A 25 6.12 -15.20 2.92
N LEU A 26 5.10 -14.49 2.42
CA LEU A 26 4.44 -13.39 3.11
C LEU A 26 3.01 -13.80 3.46
N GLY A 27 2.72 -13.90 4.75
CA GLY A 27 1.37 -14.21 5.23
C GLY A 27 0.33 -13.10 5.02
N GLU A 28 -0.83 -13.33 5.62
CA GLU A 28 -1.92 -12.36 5.62
C GLU A 28 -1.59 -11.09 6.42
N ALA A 29 -2.01 -9.95 5.89
CA ALA A 29 -1.99 -8.69 6.62
C ALA A 29 -3.19 -7.80 6.32
N ARG A 30 -3.50 -6.93 7.27
CA ARG A 30 -4.58 -5.96 7.13
C ARG A 30 -4.09 -4.64 6.56
N TYR A 31 -4.81 -4.12 5.58
CA TYR A 31 -4.50 -2.87 4.90
C TYR A 31 -5.74 -1.98 4.82
N ILE A 32 -5.56 -0.67 4.94
CA ILE A 32 -6.51 0.22 4.24
C ILE A 32 -6.09 0.32 2.78
N THR A 33 -7.05 0.33 1.87
CA THR A 33 -6.79 0.33 0.43
C THR A 33 -7.66 1.31 -0.31
N ILE A 34 -7.18 1.77 -1.48
CA ILE A 34 -7.96 2.54 -2.44
C ILE A 34 -7.46 2.22 -3.86
N GLU A 35 -8.37 1.79 -4.72
CA GLU A 35 -8.06 1.44 -6.11
C GLU A 35 -8.27 2.63 -7.05
N GLY A 36 -7.61 2.62 -8.19
CA GLY A 36 -7.82 3.57 -9.27
C GLY A 36 -7.19 3.10 -10.58
N LYS A 37 -7.29 3.96 -11.59
CA LYS A 37 -6.75 3.71 -12.92
C LYS A 37 -6.01 4.95 -13.42
N GLY A 38 -5.04 4.74 -14.29
CA GLY A 38 -4.28 5.77 -14.98
C GLY A 38 -2.88 5.98 -14.43
N ALA A 39 -2.17 6.93 -15.03
CA ALA A 39 -0.77 7.17 -14.75
C ALA A 39 -0.53 7.62 -13.28
N PRO A 40 0.58 7.21 -12.64
CA PRO A 40 0.97 7.68 -11.30
C PRO A 40 1.14 9.20 -11.21
N GLU A 41 1.47 9.84 -12.33
CA GLU A 41 1.59 11.30 -12.43
C GLU A 41 0.23 12.01 -12.50
N GLY A 42 -0.86 11.25 -12.72
CA GLY A 42 -2.20 11.78 -12.93
C GLY A 42 -2.87 12.30 -11.65
N GLU A 43 -3.84 13.20 -11.84
CA GLU A 43 -4.58 13.84 -10.74
C GLU A 43 -5.32 12.84 -9.85
N GLU A 44 -5.89 11.78 -10.44
CA GLU A 44 -6.62 10.74 -9.71
C GLU A 44 -5.70 10.01 -8.72
N PHE A 45 -4.50 9.62 -9.17
CA PHE A 45 -3.50 8.94 -8.33
C PHE A 45 -3.12 9.83 -7.14
N GLN A 46 -2.78 11.09 -7.40
CA GLN A 46 -2.42 12.05 -6.36
C GLN A 46 -3.58 12.34 -5.40
N ALA A 47 -4.81 12.42 -5.90
CA ALA A 47 -6.00 12.63 -5.08
C ALA A 47 -6.28 11.44 -4.16
N LYS A 48 -6.13 10.20 -4.67
CA LYS A 48 -6.32 8.97 -3.88
C LYS A 48 -5.18 8.75 -2.87
N ILE A 49 -3.94 9.16 -3.17
CA ILE A 49 -2.86 9.27 -2.17
C ILE A 49 -3.27 10.20 -1.02
N ARG A 50 -3.77 11.40 -1.32
CA ARG A 50 -4.21 12.35 -0.28
C ARG A 50 -5.35 11.78 0.57
N ALA A 51 -6.27 11.06 -0.05
CA ALA A 51 -7.40 10.42 0.62
C ALA A 51 -6.94 9.31 1.59
N ILE A 52 -6.17 8.33 1.13
CA ILE A 52 -5.73 7.19 1.95
C ILE A 52 -4.84 7.64 3.11
N TYR A 53 -3.93 8.59 2.91
CA TYR A 53 -3.13 9.14 4.01
C TYR A 53 -3.98 9.94 5.00
N SER A 54 -4.97 10.70 4.53
CA SER A 54 -5.88 11.42 5.42
C SER A 54 -6.65 10.46 6.34
N VAL A 55 -7.10 9.32 5.81
CA VAL A 55 -7.72 8.25 6.59
C VAL A 55 -6.71 7.62 7.56
N ALA A 56 -5.53 7.21 7.09
CA ALA A 56 -4.47 6.59 7.90
C ALA A 56 -4.11 7.43 9.14
N TYR A 57 -3.86 8.74 8.94
CA TYR A 57 -3.51 9.63 10.03
C TYR A 57 -4.68 9.94 10.96
N THR A 58 -5.91 9.99 10.45
CA THR A 58 -7.11 10.14 11.29
C THR A 58 -7.31 8.92 12.19
N ILE A 59 -7.10 7.71 11.64
CA ILE A 59 -7.05 6.47 12.43
C ILE A 59 -5.95 6.58 13.49
N LYS A 60 -4.70 6.84 13.09
CA LYS A 60 -3.57 6.97 14.03
C LYS A 60 -3.86 7.92 15.19
N MET A 61 -4.34 9.12 14.91
CA MET A 61 -4.62 10.12 15.95
C MET A 61 -5.76 9.68 16.87
N SER A 62 -6.84 9.11 16.33
CA SER A 62 -7.95 8.61 17.14
C SER A 62 -7.54 7.45 18.06
N GLN A 63 -6.66 6.56 17.59
CA GLN A 63 -6.21 5.41 18.37
C GLN A 63 -5.15 5.80 19.39
N LYS A 64 -4.26 6.74 19.05
CA LYS A 64 -3.31 7.33 20.01
C LYS A 64 -4.04 7.96 21.20
N ALA A 65 -5.15 8.67 20.97
CA ALA A 65 -5.98 9.23 22.05
C ALA A 65 -6.61 8.15 22.95
N LYS A 66 -6.78 6.93 22.44
CA LYS A 66 -7.26 5.75 23.17
C LYS A 66 -6.12 4.88 23.72
N GLY A 67 -4.87 5.38 23.75
CA GLY A 67 -3.70 4.66 24.26
C GLY A 67 -3.15 3.57 23.32
N ARG A 68 -3.57 3.52 22.05
CA ARG A 68 -3.10 2.58 21.02
C ARG A 68 -2.35 3.32 19.91
N ASP A 69 -1.09 3.69 20.15
CA ASP A 69 -0.28 4.43 19.18
C ASP A 69 0.50 3.49 18.24
N PHE A 70 0.64 3.89 16.97
CA PHE A 70 1.42 3.16 15.97
C PHE A 70 2.07 4.11 14.94
N VAL A 71 3.19 3.72 14.34
CA VAL A 71 3.79 4.43 13.20
C VAL A 71 3.00 4.09 11.94
N VAL A 72 2.56 5.09 11.17
CA VAL A 72 1.97 4.85 9.84
C VAL A 72 3.06 4.29 8.93
N PRO A 73 2.91 3.07 8.37
CA PRO A 73 3.90 2.47 7.48
C PRO A 73 4.02 3.21 6.14
N PRO A 74 5.03 2.88 5.33
CA PRO A 74 5.14 3.36 3.95
C PRO A 74 3.89 3.02 3.14
N LEU A 75 3.64 3.82 2.11
CA LEU A 75 2.64 3.50 1.09
C LEU A 75 3.17 2.32 0.25
N GLU A 76 2.30 1.35 0.01
CA GLU A 76 2.50 0.22 -0.89
C GLU A 76 1.54 0.37 -2.08
N ALA A 77 1.89 -0.19 -3.24
CA ALA A 77 1.03 -0.14 -4.42
C ALA A 77 1.18 -1.42 -5.27
N SER A 78 0.05 -2.04 -5.59
CA SER A 78 -0.03 -3.10 -6.62
C SER A 78 -0.39 -2.47 -7.96
N TRP A 79 0.16 -3.01 -9.04
CA TRP A 79 -0.01 -2.52 -10.40
C TRP A 79 -0.38 -3.66 -11.34
N TRP A 80 -1.36 -3.44 -12.21
CA TRP A 80 -1.74 -4.42 -13.24
C TRP A 80 -2.37 -3.73 -14.45
N TYR A 81 -2.51 -4.45 -15.55
CA TYR A 81 -3.15 -3.97 -16.77
C TYR A 81 -3.82 -5.16 -17.49
N SER A 82 -4.74 -4.88 -18.40
CA SER A 82 -5.57 -5.89 -19.08
C SER A 82 -5.17 -6.02 -20.56
N SER A 83 -3.88 -6.22 -20.83
CA SER A 83 -3.34 -6.37 -22.17
C SER A 83 -2.31 -7.50 -22.20
N ASP A 84 -2.22 -8.22 -23.31
CA ASP A 84 -1.17 -9.22 -23.53
C ASP A 84 0.19 -8.61 -23.90
N ARG A 85 0.24 -7.28 -24.03
CA ARG A 85 1.46 -6.53 -24.34
C ARG A 85 2.43 -6.53 -23.14
N PRO A 86 3.75 -6.46 -23.40
CA PRO A 86 4.72 -6.15 -22.33
C PRO A 86 4.37 -4.83 -21.65
N PHE A 87 4.59 -4.74 -20.32
CA PHE A 87 4.23 -3.54 -19.54
C PHE A 87 4.88 -2.24 -20.08
N THR A 88 6.02 -2.35 -20.75
CA THR A 88 6.75 -1.24 -21.37
C THR A 88 6.01 -0.62 -22.56
N GLU A 89 5.06 -1.33 -23.14
CA GLU A 89 4.28 -0.91 -24.32
C GLU A 89 2.84 -0.54 -23.97
N VAL A 90 2.41 -0.79 -22.73
CA VAL A 90 1.07 -0.47 -22.26
C VAL A 90 1.04 1.00 -21.81
N PRO A 91 0.19 1.85 -22.42
CA PRO A 91 0.03 3.23 -21.99
C PRO A 91 -0.26 3.31 -20.49
N ARG A 92 0.38 4.24 -19.79
CA ARG A 92 0.24 4.37 -18.32
C ARG A 92 -1.20 4.70 -17.92
N GLU A 93 -1.95 5.31 -18.81
CA GLU A 93 -3.37 5.61 -18.70
C GLU A 93 -4.23 4.33 -18.62
N GLU A 94 -3.73 3.21 -19.14
CA GLU A 94 -4.39 1.90 -19.07
C GLU A 94 -4.06 1.13 -17.78
N TRP A 95 -3.09 1.59 -16.98
CA TRP A 95 -2.68 0.90 -15.77
C TRP A 95 -3.75 1.00 -14.69
N ASN A 96 -4.02 -0.11 -14.04
CA ASN A 96 -4.79 -0.16 -12.81
C ASN A 96 -3.84 -0.30 -11.63
N TRP A 97 -4.26 0.24 -10.49
CA TRP A 97 -3.47 0.20 -9.29
C TRP A 97 -4.33 0.14 -8.03
N LYS A 98 -3.75 -0.42 -6.98
CA LYS A 98 -4.30 -0.46 -5.63
C LYS A 98 -3.26 0.14 -4.68
N LEU A 99 -3.57 1.30 -4.11
CA LEU A 99 -2.78 1.91 -3.05
C LEU A 99 -3.14 1.27 -1.72
N MET A 100 -2.13 0.97 -0.90
CA MET A 100 -2.30 0.22 0.35
C MET A 100 -1.43 0.81 1.45
N ILE A 101 -1.97 0.86 2.68
CA ILE A 101 -1.19 1.17 3.88
C ILE A 101 -1.53 0.12 4.94
N ARG A 102 -0.53 -0.65 5.39
CA ARG A 102 -0.73 -1.69 6.41
C ARG A 102 -1.23 -1.10 7.73
N MET A 103 -2.20 -1.76 8.34
CA MET A 103 -2.81 -1.38 9.61
C MET A 103 -2.54 -2.41 10.69
N PRO A 104 -2.44 -2.01 11.98
CA PRO A 104 -2.41 -2.95 13.08
C PRO A 104 -3.69 -3.81 13.17
N ASP A 105 -3.55 -5.03 13.71
CA ASP A 105 -4.65 -6.02 13.83
C ASP A 105 -5.83 -5.56 14.71
N PHE A 106 -5.65 -4.51 15.52
CA PHE A 106 -6.73 -3.92 16.32
C PHE A 106 -7.56 -2.88 15.55
N ILE A 107 -7.21 -2.56 14.31
CA ILE A 107 -8.00 -1.66 13.44
C ILE A 107 -9.14 -2.46 12.82
N THR A 108 -10.37 -2.03 13.10
CA THR A 108 -11.61 -2.68 12.66
C THR A 108 -12.32 -1.86 11.59
N PRO A 109 -13.29 -2.43 10.85
CA PRO A 109 -14.09 -1.70 9.87
C PRO A 109 -14.76 -0.45 10.46
N GLU A 110 -15.25 -0.51 11.70
CA GLU A 110 -15.92 0.61 12.37
C GLU A 110 -14.96 1.79 12.61
N ILE A 111 -13.70 1.49 12.97
CA ILE A 111 -12.66 2.49 13.16
C ILE A 111 -12.35 3.19 11.83
N VAL A 112 -12.28 2.43 10.74
CA VAL A 112 -12.04 2.98 9.40
C VAL A 112 -13.22 3.85 8.97
N GLU A 113 -14.44 3.38 9.17
CA GLU A 113 -15.65 4.11 8.79
C GLU A 113 -15.83 5.41 9.60
N GLU A 114 -15.48 5.41 10.89
CA GLU A 114 -15.41 6.63 11.70
C GLU A 114 -14.36 7.61 11.17
N ALA A 115 -13.19 7.11 10.76
CA ALA A 115 -12.13 7.94 10.20
C ALA A 115 -12.52 8.55 8.85
N LYS A 116 -13.17 7.79 7.96
CA LYS A 116 -13.69 8.27 6.67
C LYS A 116 -14.67 9.43 6.87
N ARG A 117 -15.68 9.25 7.72
CA ARG A 117 -16.66 10.30 8.06
C ARG A 117 -16.00 11.57 8.62
N ARG A 118 -14.98 11.42 9.47
CA ARG A 118 -14.23 12.56 10.02
C ARG A 118 -13.42 13.29 8.95
N VAL A 119 -12.77 12.55 8.05
CA VAL A 119 -12.01 13.13 6.94
C VAL A 119 -12.92 13.93 6.02
N ILE A 120 -14.07 13.36 5.64
CA ILE A 120 -15.06 14.03 4.78
C ILE A 120 -15.55 15.31 5.47
N LYS A 121 -16.06 15.18 6.70
CA LYS A 121 -16.61 16.32 7.45
C LYS A 121 -15.60 17.45 7.70
N LYS A 122 -14.34 17.12 8.00
CA LYS A 122 -13.34 18.13 8.42
C LYS A 122 -12.45 18.64 7.29
N LYS A 123 -12.23 17.84 6.24
CA LYS A 123 -11.27 18.14 5.16
C LYS A 123 -11.92 18.24 3.78
N ASN A 124 -13.21 17.92 3.66
CA ASN A 124 -13.93 17.92 2.38
C ASN A 124 -13.28 17.02 1.32
N ILE A 125 -12.77 15.85 1.74
CA ILE A 125 -12.14 14.85 0.85
C ILE A 125 -13.13 13.70 0.67
N GLU A 126 -14.03 13.82 -0.31
CA GLU A 126 -15.06 12.82 -0.60
C GLU A 126 -14.48 11.45 -1.01
N LEU A 127 -13.32 11.45 -1.67
CA LEU A 127 -12.61 10.22 -2.04
C LEU A 127 -12.25 9.32 -0.85
N ALA A 128 -12.27 9.84 0.38
CA ALA A 128 -12.12 9.02 1.57
C ALA A 128 -13.20 7.93 1.68
N ASN A 129 -14.40 8.14 1.11
CA ASN A 129 -15.46 7.11 1.06
C ASN A 129 -15.04 5.84 0.33
N LEU A 130 -14.09 5.94 -0.61
CA LEU A 130 -13.60 4.81 -1.40
C LEU A 130 -12.55 3.97 -0.65
N VAL A 131 -12.06 4.44 0.50
CA VAL A 131 -11.08 3.68 1.29
C VAL A 131 -11.77 2.48 1.93
N LYS A 132 -11.20 1.29 1.70
CA LYS A 132 -11.64 0.01 2.25
C LYS A 132 -10.65 -0.49 3.29
N LEU A 133 -11.08 -1.43 4.14
CA LEU A 133 -10.22 -2.25 4.99
C LEU A 133 -10.23 -3.65 4.39
N GLU A 134 -9.07 -4.17 4.03
CA GLU A 134 -8.92 -5.47 3.38
C GLU A 134 -7.89 -6.32 4.14
N GLU A 135 -8.10 -7.63 4.15
CA GLU A 135 -7.10 -8.63 4.52
C GLU A 135 -6.52 -9.19 3.22
N ILE A 136 -5.19 -9.16 3.11
CA ILE A 136 -4.46 -9.53 1.89
C ILE A 136 -3.43 -10.57 2.28
N GLU A 137 -3.52 -11.74 1.67
CA GLU A 137 -2.51 -12.79 1.71
C GLU A 137 -1.66 -12.73 0.44
N TRP A 138 -0.35 -12.63 0.64
CA TRP A 138 0.62 -12.50 -0.46
C TRP A 138 1.16 -13.85 -0.92
N GLY A 139 1.33 -14.81 -0.01
CA GLY A 139 1.88 -16.13 -0.31
C GLY A 139 3.37 -16.06 -0.67
N ASP A 140 3.79 -16.96 -1.55
CA ASP A 140 5.17 -17.01 -2.03
C ASP A 140 5.46 -15.88 -3.02
N CYS A 141 6.50 -15.11 -2.75
CA CYS A 141 6.88 -13.93 -3.49
C CYS A 141 8.39 -13.91 -3.74
N VAL A 142 8.81 -13.10 -4.72
CA VAL A 142 10.20 -12.64 -4.83
C VAL A 142 10.24 -11.15 -4.48
N GLN A 143 11.17 -10.76 -3.61
CA GLN A 143 11.41 -9.35 -3.31
C GLN A 143 12.84 -8.95 -3.69
N ILE A 144 13.00 -7.66 -4.00
CA ILE A 144 14.30 -7.05 -4.25
C ILE A 144 14.24 -5.55 -3.93
N LEU A 145 15.35 -5.01 -3.44
CA LEU A 145 15.54 -3.58 -3.23
C LEU A 145 16.02 -2.92 -4.52
N HIS A 146 15.21 -2.02 -5.07
CA HIS A 146 15.64 -1.12 -6.15
C HIS A 146 16.15 0.21 -5.56
N ILE A 147 17.40 0.55 -5.85
CA ILE A 147 18.00 1.84 -5.50
C ILE A 147 18.20 2.66 -6.78
N GLY A 148 17.39 3.70 -6.97
CA GLY A 148 17.51 4.61 -8.11
C GLY A 148 16.16 5.13 -8.62
N LEU A 149 16.18 5.80 -9.77
CA LEU A 149 14.97 6.33 -10.40
C LEU A 149 14.09 5.20 -10.96
N PHE A 150 12.77 5.36 -10.83
CA PHE A 150 11.81 4.51 -11.53
C PHE A 150 11.95 4.69 -13.05
N GLY A 151 11.82 3.61 -13.82
CA GLY A 151 12.01 3.59 -15.29
C GLY A 151 13.45 3.35 -15.77
N ARG A 152 14.42 3.26 -14.86
CA ARG A 152 15.82 2.87 -15.16
C ARG A 152 16.29 1.61 -14.41
N GLY A 153 15.35 0.88 -13.79
CA GLY A 153 15.65 -0.33 -13.05
C GLY A 153 15.97 -1.53 -13.96
N LYS A 154 16.72 -2.50 -13.42
CA LYS A 154 16.89 -3.80 -14.06
C LYS A 154 15.52 -4.50 -14.13
N ILE A 155 15.18 -5.05 -15.29
CA ILE A 155 14.01 -5.93 -15.43
C ILE A 155 14.49 -7.34 -15.07
N TYR A 156 13.92 -7.90 -14.01
CA TYR A 156 14.18 -9.29 -13.64
C TYR A 156 13.23 -10.19 -14.43
N ARG A 157 13.78 -11.21 -15.07
CA ARG A 157 13.03 -12.26 -15.75
C ARG A 157 13.39 -13.57 -15.08
N GLU A 158 12.41 -14.44 -14.93
CA GLU A 158 12.70 -15.84 -14.64
C GLU A 158 13.54 -16.37 -15.81
N ASN A 159 14.74 -16.88 -15.53
CA ASN A 159 15.48 -17.60 -16.55
C ASN A 159 14.69 -18.88 -16.79
N GLU A 160 14.05 -19.02 -17.94
CA GLU A 160 13.65 -20.33 -18.43
C GLU A 160 14.95 -21.15 -18.56
N GLY A 161 15.23 -21.97 -17.55
CA GLY A 161 16.35 -22.88 -17.57
C GLY A 161 16.24 -23.78 -18.79
N SER A 162 17.24 -23.71 -19.65
CA SER A 162 17.49 -24.79 -20.61
C SER A 162 18.03 -25.98 -19.81
N TYR A 163 17.26 -27.07 -19.79
CA TYR A 163 17.80 -28.41 -19.58
C TYR A 163 18.22 -28.99 -20.94
#